data_AF-A0A7C8N546-F1
#
_entry.id   AF-A0A7C8N546-F1
#
_cell.length_a   1.000
_cell.length_b   1.000
_cell.length_c   1.000
_cell.angle_alpha   90.00
_cell.angle_beta   90.00
_cell.angle_gamma   90.00
#
_symmetry.space_group_name_H-M   'P 1'
#
loop_
_entity.id
_entity.type
_entity.pdbx_description
1 polymer ?
#
loop_
_entity_poly.entity_id
_entity_poly.type
_entity_poly.pdbx_seq_one_letter_code
_entity_poly.pdbx_strand_id
1 'polypeptide(L)'
;MPYGPKVYATFTVTSGCVCFGGLHNIWSGSTVPTQSFPTVRPQTSGTMRTHELQYNIRAKNGTWNVYRLIDKRNNEVFGWYVSHSCVEPVQDIRKILRISGSPYEQDSGSTMNTDDTQREGIFVINRYDWGCYDRRYLDEIGEGAEGANDVLANSNSAGLVDYSEAQLQVQQ
;
A
#
# COMPACT_ATOMS: atom_id res chain seq x y z
N MET A 1 -4.99 32.06 2.26
CA MET A 1 -5.81 30.88 2.59
C MET A 1 -4.87 29.67 2.57
N PRO A 2 -4.64 28.91 3.64
CA PRO A 2 -3.91 27.66 3.48
C PRO A 2 -4.88 26.66 2.84
N TYR A 3 -4.67 26.37 1.56
CA TYR A 3 -5.44 25.36 0.83
C TYR A 3 -5.11 23.98 1.43
N GLY A 4 -6.15 23.24 1.83
CA GLY A 4 -6.01 21.85 2.29
C GLY A 4 -5.52 20.91 1.18
N PRO A 5 -5.26 19.63 1.49
CA PRO A 5 -4.82 18.65 0.50
C PRO A 5 -5.74 18.62 -0.72
N LYS A 6 -5.18 18.73 -1.93
CA LYS A 6 -5.93 18.67 -3.18
C LYS A 6 -6.01 17.22 -3.67
N VAL A 7 -7.23 16.75 -3.94
CA VAL A 7 -7.46 15.45 -4.59
C VAL A 7 -6.83 15.47 -5.98
N TYR A 8 -6.00 14.46 -6.27
CA TYR A 8 -5.35 14.27 -7.56
C TYR A 8 -6.20 13.40 -8.48
N ALA A 9 -6.67 12.26 -7.98
CA ALA A 9 -7.50 11.31 -8.70
C ALA A 9 -8.47 10.62 -7.74
N THR A 10 -9.41 9.85 -8.29
CA THR A 10 -10.37 9.05 -7.52
C THR A 10 -10.58 7.70 -8.17
N PHE A 11 -10.82 6.68 -7.37
CA PHE A 11 -11.33 5.38 -7.84
C PHE A 11 -12.46 4.92 -6.91
N THR A 12 -13.16 3.86 -7.29
CA THR A 12 -14.29 3.33 -6.52
C THR A 12 -13.99 1.91 -6.10
N VAL A 13 -14.30 1.60 -4.84
CA VAL A 13 -14.29 0.24 -4.30
C VAL A 13 -15.73 -0.26 -4.23
N THR A 14 -16.00 -1.41 -4.85
CA THR A 14 -17.31 -2.07 -4.91
C THR A 14 -17.30 -3.43 -4.24
N SER A 15 -16.17 -4.12 -4.20
CA SER A 15 -16.04 -5.49 -3.67
C SER A 15 -15.91 -5.56 -2.15
N GLY A 16 -15.72 -4.43 -1.47
CA GLY A 16 -15.40 -4.37 -0.04
C GLY A 16 -13.95 -4.73 0.26
N CYS A 17 -13.10 -4.81 -0.77
CA CYS A 17 -11.72 -5.26 -0.67
C CYS A 17 -10.86 -4.60 -1.75
N VAL A 18 -9.60 -4.37 -1.43
CA VAL A 18 -8.58 -3.95 -2.40
C VAL A 18 -7.44 -4.94 -2.43
N CYS A 19 -6.89 -5.18 -3.62
CA CYS A 19 -5.64 -5.90 -3.83
C CYS A 19 -4.49 -4.92 -4.03
N PHE A 20 -3.32 -5.25 -3.53
CA PHE A 20 -2.15 -4.36 -3.54
C PHE A 20 -0.85 -5.11 -3.78
N GLY A 21 0.20 -4.38 -4.16
CA GLY A 21 1.53 -4.95 -4.41
C GLY A 21 1.90 -4.92 -5.88
N GLY A 22 2.91 -5.70 -6.28
CA GLY A 22 3.25 -5.92 -7.68
C GLY A 22 2.12 -6.64 -8.44
N LEU A 23 2.18 -6.68 -9.78
CA LEU A 23 1.15 -7.35 -10.60
C LEU A 23 0.87 -8.80 -10.18
N HIS A 24 1.92 -9.61 -9.98
CA HIS A 24 1.79 -10.99 -9.49
C HIS A 24 1.21 -11.06 -8.07
N ASN A 25 1.48 -10.07 -7.20
CA ASN A 25 0.89 -10.01 -5.86
C ASN A 25 -0.58 -9.62 -5.90
N ILE A 26 -0.96 -8.64 -6.74
CA ILE A 26 -2.34 -8.24 -6.98
C ILE A 26 -3.13 -9.44 -7.48
N TRP A 27 -2.57 -10.19 -8.45
CA TRP A 27 -3.14 -11.44 -8.92
C TRP A 27 -3.31 -12.44 -7.78
N SER A 28 -2.23 -12.73 -7.04
CA SER A 28 -2.29 -13.64 -5.88
C SER A 28 -3.38 -13.24 -4.89
N GLY A 29 -3.46 -11.96 -4.54
CA GLY A 29 -4.44 -11.43 -3.59
C GLY A 29 -5.88 -11.59 -4.05
N SER A 30 -6.13 -11.57 -5.36
CA SER A 30 -7.46 -11.79 -5.95
C SER A 30 -7.93 -13.25 -5.94
N THR A 31 -7.01 -14.19 -5.73
CA THR A 31 -7.31 -15.64 -5.74
C THR A 31 -7.63 -16.21 -4.36
N VAL A 32 -7.43 -15.44 -3.30
CA VAL A 32 -7.64 -15.87 -1.91
C VAL A 32 -8.76 -15.07 -1.25
N PRO A 33 -9.50 -15.65 -0.30
CA PRO A 33 -10.59 -14.93 0.37
C PRO A 33 -10.14 -13.61 1.00
N THR A 34 -11.03 -12.61 1.00
CA THR A 34 -10.79 -11.32 1.65
C THR A 34 -10.40 -11.50 3.11
N GLN A 35 -9.19 -11.07 3.47
CA GLN A 35 -8.73 -11.17 4.86
C GLN A 35 -9.40 -10.13 5.75
N SER A 36 -9.62 -10.49 7.03
CA SER A 36 -9.92 -9.51 8.07
C SER A 36 -8.74 -8.56 8.27
N PHE A 37 -8.91 -7.53 9.09
CA PHE A 37 -7.79 -6.67 9.45
C PHE A 37 -6.64 -7.52 10.01
N PRO A 38 -5.46 -7.50 9.37
CA PRO A 38 -4.39 -8.43 9.66
C PRO A 38 -3.77 -8.16 11.03
N THR A 39 -3.49 -9.23 11.76
CA THR A 39 -2.65 -9.21 12.99
C THR A 39 -1.29 -9.83 12.70
N VAL A 40 -0.80 -9.65 11.47
CA VAL A 40 0.43 -10.29 11.01
C VAL A 40 1.60 -9.69 11.77
N ARG A 41 2.31 -10.54 12.51
CA ARG A 41 3.53 -10.16 13.21
C ARG A 41 4.74 -10.33 12.28
N PRO A 42 5.74 -9.45 12.39
CA PRO A 42 6.95 -9.60 11.59
C PRO A 42 7.63 -10.92 11.94
N GLN A 43 7.98 -11.69 10.92
CA GLN A 43 8.84 -12.84 11.03
C GLN A 43 10.29 -12.40 10.85
N THR A 44 11.21 -13.03 11.58
CA THR A 44 12.64 -12.76 11.44
C THR A 44 13.29 -13.90 10.68
N SER A 45 13.95 -13.59 9.56
CA SER A 45 14.76 -14.54 8.80
C SER A 45 16.11 -13.89 8.49
N GLY A 46 17.19 -14.39 9.10
CA GLY A 46 18.52 -13.79 8.99
C GLY A 46 18.53 -12.33 9.49
N THR A 47 18.98 -11.41 8.64
CA THR A 47 18.95 -9.95 8.90
C THR A 47 17.65 -9.27 8.47
N MET A 48 16.70 -10.03 7.92
CA MET A 48 15.46 -9.52 7.33
C MET A 48 14.29 -9.69 8.29
N ARG A 49 13.39 -8.70 8.24
CA ARG A 49 12.09 -8.73 8.91
C ARG A 49 11.01 -8.47 7.88
N THR A 50 10.12 -9.43 7.70
CA THR A 50 9.02 -9.38 6.72
C THR A 50 7.72 -9.81 7.37
N HIS A 51 6.61 -9.40 6.78
CA HIS A 51 5.27 -9.89 7.11
C HIS A 51 4.83 -10.88 6.02
N GLU A 52 4.21 -11.99 6.43
CA GLU A 52 3.62 -12.94 5.49
C GLU A 52 2.24 -12.43 5.05
N LEU A 53 2.18 -11.75 3.90
CA LEU A 53 0.99 -11.05 3.44
C LEU A 53 0.20 -11.83 2.40
N GLN A 54 -1.12 -11.62 2.38
CA GLN A 54 -2.02 -12.17 1.36
C GLN A 54 -2.37 -11.16 0.25
N TYR A 55 -1.81 -9.95 0.29
CA TYR A 55 -1.94 -8.93 -0.77
C TYR A 55 -3.37 -8.50 -1.14
N ASN A 56 -4.34 -8.77 -0.27
CA ASN A 56 -5.67 -8.15 -0.30
C ASN A 56 -6.02 -7.61 1.09
N ILE A 57 -6.89 -6.61 1.22
CA ILE A 57 -7.35 -6.14 2.53
C ILE A 57 -8.75 -5.56 2.42
N ARG A 58 -9.56 -5.69 3.48
CA ARG A 58 -10.88 -5.05 3.54
C ARG A 58 -10.76 -3.55 3.32
N ALA A 59 -11.65 -3.04 2.50
CA ALA A 59 -11.79 -1.63 2.21
C ALA A 59 -13.26 -1.24 2.23
N LYS A 60 -13.55 -0.02 2.66
CA LYS A 60 -14.92 0.51 2.63
C LYS A 60 -15.37 0.71 1.19
N ASN A 61 -16.56 0.23 0.85
CA ASN A 61 -17.20 0.52 -0.43
C ASN A 61 -17.48 2.01 -0.59
N GLY A 62 -17.29 2.50 -1.82
CA GLY A 62 -17.50 3.89 -2.19
C GLY A 62 -16.30 4.52 -2.86
N THR A 63 -16.29 5.84 -2.91
CA THR A 63 -15.24 6.62 -3.57
C THR A 63 -14.01 6.76 -2.67
N TRP A 64 -12.84 6.52 -3.25
CA TRP A 64 -11.54 6.74 -2.63
C TRP A 64 -10.81 7.87 -3.35
N ASN A 65 -10.26 8.79 -2.57
CA ASN A 65 -9.49 9.92 -3.03
C ASN A 65 -8.01 9.59 -2.99
N VAL A 66 -7.29 9.98 -4.04
CA VAL A 66 -5.84 9.83 -4.17
C VAL A 66 -5.21 11.22 -4.07
N TYR A 67 -4.19 11.35 -3.23
CA TYR A 67 -3.47 12.58 -2.96
C TYR A 67 -1.97 12.38 -3.24
N ARG A 68 -1.33 13.38 -3.84
CA ARG A 68 0.13 13.38 -4.02
C ARG A 68 0.82 13.83 -2.74
N LEU A 69 1.79 13.06 -2.29
CA LEU A 69 2.73 13.47 -1.25
C LEU A 69 3.94 14.12 -1.95
N ILE A 70 4.14 15.41 -1.71
CA ILE A 70 5.16 16.22 -2.37
C ILE A 70 6.32 16.46 -1.40
N ASP A 71 7.55 16.15 -1.80
CA ASP A 71 8.73 16.63 -1.10
C ASP A 71 8.90 18.12 -1.39
N LYS A 72 8.93 18.93 -0.32
CA LYS A 72 9.02 20.39 -0.41
C LYS A 72 10.40 20.89 -0.87
N ARG A 73 11.45 20.06 -0.76
CA ARG A 73 12.83 20.47 -1.09
C ARG A 73 13.04 20.60 -2.60
N ASN A 74 12.52 19.63 -3.36
CA ASN A 74 12.62 19.55 -4.82
C ASN A 74 11.27 19.73 -5.54
N ASN A 75 10.16 19.79 -4.81
CA ASN A 75 8.80 19.88 -5.35
C ASN A 75 8.40 18.67 -6.22
N GLU A 76 8.92 17.49 -5.89
CA GLU A 76 8.66 16.24 -6.61
C GLU A 76 7.63 15.36 -5.88
N VAL A 77 6.91 14.54 -6.64
CA VAL A 77 6.01 13.52 -6.06
C VAL A 77 6.85 12.40 -5.48
N PHE A 78 6.77 12.23 -4.17
CA PHE A 78 7.56 11.25 -3.44
C PHE A 78 6.73 10.06 -2.97
N GLY A 79 5.41 10.17 -3.04
CA GLY A 79 4.49 9.08 -2.72
C GLY A 79 3.04 9.46 -2.90
N TRP A 80 2.17 8.53 -2.51
CA TRP A 80 0.73 8.64 -2.66
C TRP A 80 0.05 8.35 -1.32
N TYR A 81 -0.97 9.15 -1.00
CA TYR A 81 -1.88 8.89 0.10
C TYR A 81 -3.27 8.64 -0.47
N VAL A 82 -3.93 7.59 0.01
CA VAL A 82 -5.21 7.13 -0.52
C VAL A 82 -6.17 6.94 0.64
N SER A 83 -7.36 7.53 0.58
CA SER A 83 -8.36 7.41 1.64
C SER A 83 -9.79 7.47 1.12
N HIS A 84 -10.71 6.80 1.83
CA HIS A 84 -12.12 6.86 1.51
C HIS A 84 -12.64 8.30 1.63
N SER A 85 -13.55 8.72 0.76
CA SER A 85 -14.02 10.11 0.64
C SER A 85 -14.65 10.72 1.90
N CYS A 86 -15.02 9.88 2.87
CA CYS A 86 -15.55 10.30 4.17
C CYS A 86 -14.48 10.47 5.27
N VAL A 87 -13.20 10.24 4.97
CA VAL A 87 -12.08 10.40 5.91
C VAL A 87 -11.52 11.82 5.78
N GLU A 88 -11.24 12.47 6.92
CA GLU A 88 -10.51 13.74 6.91
C GLU A 88 -9.01 13.45 6.75
N PRO A 89 -8.39 13.80 5.60
CA PRO A 89 -7.06 13.32 5.24
C PRO A 89 -5.97 13.83 6.18
N VAL A 90 -6.08 15.05 6.72
CA VAL A 90 -5.01 15.63 7.55
C VAL A 90 -4.94 14.93 8.91
N GLN A 91 -6.09 14.65 9.55
CA GLN A 91 -6.17 13.93 10.80
C GLN A 91 -5.67 12.49 10.66
N ASP A 92 -6.04 11.82 9.57
CA ASP A 92 -5.65 10.43 9.33
C ASP A 92 -4.13 10.29 9.08
N ILE A 93 -3.55 11.16 8.25
CA ILE A 93 -2.09 11.21 8.04
C ILE A 93 -1.36 11.47 9.35
N ARG A 94 -1.83 12.42 10.18
CA ARG A 94 -1.21 12.70 11.49
C ARG A 94 -1.25 11.50 12.41
N LYS A 95 -2.35 10.73 12.39
CA LYS A 95 -2.47 9.49 13.16
C LYS A 95 -1.45 8.45 12.70
N ILE A 96 -1.32 8.24 11.38
CA ILE A 96 -0.35 7.30 10.79
C ILE A 96 1.08 7.69 11.20
N LEU A 97 1.47 8.95 10.97
CA LEU A 97 2.81 9.45 11.30
C LEU A 97 3.14 9.34 12.79
N ARG A 98 2.16 9.52 13.67
CA ARG A 98 2.35 9.38 15.12
C ARG A 98 2.66 7.93 15.53
N ILE A 99 2.07 6.94 14.85
CA ILE A 99 2.13 5.53 15.27
C ILE A 99 3.23 4.74 14.53
N SER A 100 3.29 4.90 13.21
CA SER A 100 4.23 4.18 12.34
C SER A 100 5.40 5.04 11.87
N GLY A 101 5.41 6.31 12.26
CA GLY A 101 6.43 7.27 11.89
C GLY A 101 6.39 7.74 10.46
N SER A 102 7.24 8.72 10.18
CA SER A 102 7.62 9.06 8.81
C SER A 102 8.67 8.06 8.34
N PRO A 103 8.47 7.30 7.25
CA PRO A 103 9.50 6.40 6.71
C PRO A 103 10.80 7.13 6.27
N TYR A 104 10.83 8.46 6.39
CA TYR A 104 11.92 9.35 5.98
C TYR A 104 12.63 10.00 7.17
N GLU A 105 12.21 9.72 8.40
CA GLU A 105 12.91 10.14 9.62
C GLU A 105 13.76 8.99 10.17
N GLN A 106 14.97 9.32 10.65
CA GLN A 106 15.93 8.31 11.12
C GLN A 106 15.44 7.56 12.38
N ASP A 107 14.64 8.21 13.21
CA ASP A 107 13.99 7.65 14.42
C ASP A 107 12.46 7.68 14.29
N SER A 108 11.93 7.12 13.21
CA SER A 108 10.50 7.10 12.91
C SER A 108 9.68 6.12 13.76
N GLY A 109 10.15 5.69 14.92
CA GLY A 109 9.48 4.66 15.71
C GLY A 109 9.43 3.30 14.99
N SER A 110 8.33 2.55 15.14
CA SER A 110 8.22 1.18 14.61
C SER A 110 7.75 1.14 13.16
N THR A 111 8.62 0.68 12.27
CA THR A 111 8.30 0.37 10.85
C THR A 111 7.65 -1.01 10.66
N MET A 112 7.23 -1.65 11.76
CA MET A 112 6.66 -2.98 11.81
C MET A 112 5.27 -2.96 12.44
N ASN A 113 4.46 -3.98 12.16
CA ASN A 113 3.18 -4.16 12.84
C ASN A 113 3.40 -4.51 14.32
N THR A 114 2.82 -3.71 15.21
CA THR A 114 2.92 -3.83 16.68
C THR A 114 1.53 -3.84 17.33
N ASP A 115 1.48 -3.96 18.65
CA ASP A 115 0.23 -3.84 19.42
C ASP A 115 -0.40 -2.45 19.25
N ASP A 116 0.43 -1.41 19.11
CA ASP A 116 -0.04 -0.03 18.92
C ASP A 116 -0.64 0.16 17.53
N THR A 117 -0.01 -0.39 16.49
CA THR A 117 -0.57 -0.34 15.12
C THR A 117 -1.89 -1.10 15.07
N GLN A 118 -1.95 -2.29 15.69
CA GLN A 118 -3.17 -3.09 15.77
C GLN A 118 -4.30 -2.35 16.51
N ARG A 119 -4.02 -1.77 17.68
CA ARG A 119 -5.00 -1.04 18.50
C ARG A 119 -5.58 0.16 17.75
N GLU A 120 -4.76 0.81 16.93
CA GLU A 120 -5.15 1.95 16.13
C GLU A 120 -5.72 1.56 14.75
N GLY A 121 -5.79 0.28 14.41
CA GLY A 121 -6.25 -0.18 13.09
C GLY A 121 -5.33 0.25 11.95
N ILE A 122 -4.03 0.35 12.22
CA ILE A 122 -2.98 0.67 11.25
C ILE A 122 -2.26 -0.62 10.87
N PHE A 123 -2.23 -0.91 9.58
CA PHE A 123 -1.51 -2.04 9.04
C PHE A 123 -0.34 -1.54 8.20
N VAL A 124 0.87 -1.86 8.63
CA VAL A 124 2.11 -1.38 8.03
C VAL A 124 2.60 -2.40 7.00
N ILE A 125 2.87 -1.92 5.78
CA ILE A 125 3.52 -2.67 4.71
C ILE A 125 4.89 -2.02 4.51
N ASN A 126 5.95 -2.69 4.97
CA ASN A 126 7.32 -2.22 4.88
C ASN A 126 7.91 -2.49 3.49
N ARG A 127 9.06 -1.89 3.15
CA ARG A 127 9.78 -2.08 1.88
C ARG A 127 9.93 -3.54 1.48
N TYR A 128 10.22 -4.43 2.43
CA TYR A 128 10.40 -5.86 2.16
C TYR A 128 9.09 -6.65 2.05
N ASP A 129 7.95 -6.03 2.36
CA ASP A 129 6.62 -6.66 2.29
C ASP A 129 5.95 -6.46 0.92
N TRP A 130 6.53 -5.64 0.04
CA TRP A 130 6.02 -5.34 -1.31
C TRP A 130 6.31 -6.44 -2.34
N GLY A 131 6.32 -7.71 -1.91
CA GLY A 131 6.49 -8.82 -2.85
C GLY A 131 7.92 -9.12 -3.29
N CYS A 132 8.94 -8.39 -2.84
CA CYS A 132 10.35 -8.61 -3.22
C CYS A 132 10.84 -10.05 -3.02
N TYR A 133 10.22 -10.81 -2.11
CA TYR A 133 10.55 -12.21 -1.85
C TYR A 133 9.36 -13.15 -2.09
N ASP A 134 8.20 -12.61 -2.46
CA ASP A 134 7.04 -13.42 -2.81
C ASP A 134 7.19 -13.88 -4.27
N ARG A 135 7.04 -15.17 -4.51
CA ARG A 135 7.16 -15.76 -5.84
C ARG A 135 5.85 -16.34 -6.35
N ARG A 136 4.74 -16.18 -5.62
CA ARG A 136 3.45 -16.74 -6.03
C ARG A 136 3.02 -16.06 -7.32
N TYR A 137 2.71 -16.86 -8.34
CA TYR A 137 2.31 -16.42 -9.68
C TYR A 137 3.35 -15.55 -10.42
N LEU A 138 4.59 -15.43 -9.90
CA LEU A 138 5.63 -14.60 -10.51
C LEU A 138 6.02 -15.12 -11.89
N ASP A 139 6.18 -16.44 -12.04
CA ASP A 139 6.55 -17.06 -13.32
C ASP A 139 5.42 -16.98 -14.37
N GLU A 140 4.17 -16.81 -13.92
CA GLU A 140 2.97 -16.75 -14.77
C GLU A 140 2.61 -15.32 -15.19
N ILE A 141 2.75 -14.36 -14.28
CA ILE A 141 2.32 -12.97 -14.44
C ILE A 141 3.49 -12.02 -14.72
N GLY A 142 4.68 -12.32 -14.20
CA GLY A 142 5.87 -11.48 -14.30
C GLY A 142 5.88 -10.28 -13.33
N GLU A 143 6.97 -9.50 -13.40
CA GLU A 143 7.18 -8.30 -12.55
C GLU A 143 6.60 -7.01 -13.15
N GLY A 144 6.03 -7.06 -14.36
CA GLY A 144 5.66 -5.88 -15.15
C GLY A 144 6.83 -5.33 -15.97
N ALA A 145 6.56 -4.35 -16.84
CA ALA A 145 7.60 -3.74 -17.66
C ALA A 145 8.43 -2.72 -16.85
N GLU A 146 9.73 -2.96 -16.69
CA GLU A 146 10.66 -1.96 -16.14
C GLU A 146 10.95 -0.89 -17.19
N GLY A 147 10.52 0.35 -16.92
CA GLY A 147 10.95 1.49 -17.73
C GLY A 147 12.45 1.74 -17.52
N ALA A 148 13.20 2.04 -18.59
CA ALA A 148 14.66 2.24 -18.55
C ALA A 148 15.16 3.39 -17.62
N ASN A 149 14.25 4.15 -17.02
CA ASN A 149 14.53 5.23 -16.05
C ASN A 149 13.91 4.98 -14.67
N ASP A 150 13.42 3.76 -14.39
CA ASP A 150 12.79 3.44 -13.12
C ASP A 150 13.85 3.12 -12.04
N VAL A 151 14.32 4.17 -11.38
CA VAL A 151 15.35 4.08 -10.31
C VAL A 151 14.81 3.33 -9.09
N LEU A 152 13.49 3.19 -8.98
CA LEU A 152 12.81 2.43 -7.95
C LEU A 152 12.26 1.16 -8.60
N ALA A 153 13.03 0.07 -8.58
CA ALA A 153 12.52 -1.26 -8.95
C ALA A 153 11.13 -1.44 -8.32
N ASN A 154 10.10 -1.57 -9.16
CA ASN A 154 8.66 -1.68 -8.86
C ASN A 154 7.79 -0.40 -8.86
N SER A 155 8.29 0.80 -9.19
CA SER A 155 7.41 1.98 -9.20
C SER A 155 6.39 1.99 -10.35
N ASN A 156 6.70 1.30 -11.45
CA ASN A 156 5.77 1.06 -12.56
C ASN A 156 4.92 -0.22 -12.44
N SER A 157 5.12 -1.04 -11.40
CA SER A 157 4.43 -2.33 -11.26
C SER A 157 3.67 -2.54 -9.95
N ALA A 158 3.80 -1.63 -8.97
CA ALA A 158 3.03 -1.66 -7.73
C ALA A 158 1.74 -0.85 -7.83
N GLY A 159 0.61 -1.46 -7.46
CA GLY A 159 -0.71 -0.85 -7.57
C GLY A 159 -1.62 -1.10 -6.38
N LEU A 160 -2.77 -0.44 -6.42
CA LEU A 160 -3.91 -0.66 -5.54
C LEU A 160 -5.17 -0.69 -6.39
N VAL A 161 -5.87 -1.82 -6.41
CA VAL A 161 -7.05 -2.05 -7.28
C VAL A 161 -8.20 -2.65 -6.49
N ASP A 162 -9.42 -2.44 -6.95
CA ASP A 162 -10.58 -3.16 -6.39
C ASP A 162 -10.42 -4.67 -6.63
N TYR A 163 -10.73 -5.48 -5.62
CA TYR A 163 -10.63 -6.94 -5.70
C TYR A 163 -11.39 -7.54 -6.89
N SER A 164 -12.57 -7.02 -7.27
CA SER A 164 -13.35 -7.56 -8.39
C SER A 164 -12.72 -7.27 -9.76
N GLU A 165 -11.87 -6.24 -9.84
CA GLU A 165 -11.22 -5.80 -11.08
C GLU A 165 -9.76 -6.28 -11.17
N ALA A 166 -9.22 -6.86 -10.09
CA ALA A 166 -7.79 -7.13 -9.95
C ALA A 166 -7.23 -8.00 -11.09
N GLN A 167 -7.90 -9.10 -11.44
CA GLN A 167 -7.44 -9.99 -12.52
C GLN A 167 -7.50 -9.32 -13.90
N LEU A 168 -8.56 -8.53 -14.16
CA LEU A 168 -8.72 -7.80 -15.41
C LEU A 168 -7.61 -6.75 -15.57
N GLN A 169 -7.29 -6.02 -14.50
CA GLN A 169 -6.29 -4.95 -14.51
C GLN A 169 -4.85 -5.48 -14.65
N VAL A 170 -4.56 -6.67 -14.11
CA VAL A 170 -3.24 -7.31 -14.27
C VAL A 170 -2.98 -7.80 -15.69
N GLN A 171 -4.04 -8.10 -16.45
CA GLN A 171 -3.94 -8.64 -17.81
C GLN A 171 -3.92 -7.59 -18.93
N GLN A 172 -4.00 -6.29 -18.59
CA GLN A 172 -3.98 -5.17 -19.55
C GLN A 172 -2.55 -4.70 -19.82
#